data_AF-A0AAN6Q436-F1
#
_entry.id   AF-A0AAN6Q436-F1
#
_cell.length_a   1.000
_cell.length_b   1.000
_cell.length_c   1.000
_cell.angle_alpha   90.00
_cell.angle_beta   90.00
_cell.angle_gamma   90.00
#
_symmetry.space_group_name_H-M   'P 1'
#
loop_
_entity.id
_entity.type
_entity.pdbx_description
1 polymer ?
#
loop_
_entity_poly.entity_id
_entity_poly.type
_entity_poly.pdbx_seq_one_letter_code
_entity_poly.pdbx_strand_id
1 'polypeptide(L)'
;MGWGSALLVLGLLLFVLPGKAAAFGAGNIPSIAQVEGHNWRHGDIEDMLKTVAFLHGKKWTTMMIGRVYFGNWLRDYSQAVDVGSLKGINAATIRIIVWVLSFMANGYATEEFEVTEERLGAYRPEEHIDNPLGYADGQDARQFDPRLRGPVDPRELEIDPRTGMKNYIANESGGWATSAGYLRWSFARSIHFGRVYTNGASGTSGKEADLCEALRCLGQALHCMEDFSAHSNYCELALVELGFRNVFPHCGSATQIHLNGRTVYPLVTGTFGAVDFLHSVLGEANDHFTQSEVDEIDIALKNAEQANKSTSGQRGFFGGTGSGGSDFVSLLGQLPGVGDGFASQARNLKAMSEAQEQENTRSAGNVNVVPGMSPNFDPVRVSGQIYPILEFRDKIVRSINNMISKIPGLESLLERISETLTAFILGLLAPFIRPIISQVSKALKEGSAGLIETSANQQLEPWTNPRCDNPTHSMLSKDHFTNILNSCAGRVAATVLQYVVP
;
A
#
# COMPACT_ATOMS: atom_id res chain seq x y z
N MET A 1 -7.39 6.90 45.53
CA MET A 1 -6.18 6.39 44.84
C MET A 1 -5.26 7.56 44.59
N GLY A 2 -4.00 7.48 45.01
CA GLY A 2 -3.01 8.53 44.72
C GLY A 2 -2.67 8.55 43.22
N TRP A 3 -2.18 9.69 42.72
CA TRP A 3 -1.80 9.86 41.31
C TRP A 3 -0.84 8.77 40.82
N GLY A 4 0.08 8.28 41.66
CA GLY A 4 0.96 7.16 41.34
C GLY A 4 0.22 5.84 41.10
N SER A 5 -0.85 5.56 41.85
CA SER A 5 -1.69 4.38 41.64
C SER A 5 -2.55 4.49 40.38
N ALA A 6 -3.00 5.71 40.05
CA ALA A 6 -3.74 5.97 38.81
C ALA A 6 -2.84 5.83 37.57
N LEU A 7 -1.58 6.30 37.62
CA LEU A 7 -0.60 6.11 36.55
C LEU A 7 -0.16 4.66 36.38
N LEU A 8 -0.08 3.89 37.49
CA LEU A 8 0.25 2.47 37.43
C LEU A 8 -0.91 1.63 36.87
N VAL A 9 -2.16 1.99 37.20
CA VAL A 9 -3.36 1.38 36.61
C VAL A 9 -3.52 1.79 35.14
N LEU A 10 -3.22 3.04 34.77
CA LEU A 10 -3.21 3.49 33.37
C LEU A 10 -2.08 2.81 32.57
N GLY A 11 -0.89 2.65 33.17
CA GLY A 11 0.23 1.92 32.59
C GLY A 11 -0.05 0.43 32.44
N LEU A 12 -0.71 -0.20 33.40
CA LEU A 12 -1.19 -1.58 33.30
C LEU A 12 -2.33 -1.72 32.28
N LEU A 13 -3.24 -0.75 32.17
CA LEU A 13 -4.27 -0.73 31.12
C LEU A 13 -3.64 -0.58 29.73
N LEU A 14 -2.60 0.25 29.57
CA LEU A 14 -1.85 0.37 28.30
C LEU A 14 -1.02 -0.88 27.97
N PHE A 15 -0.60 -1.65 28.97
CA PHE A 15 0.15 -2.91 28.79
C PHE A 15 -0.76 -4.13 28.58
N VAL A 16 -2.00 -4.09 29.10
CA VAL A 16 -2.99 -5.18 29.06
C VAL A 16 -4.10 -4.95 28.02
N LEU A 17 -4.19 -3.76 27.43
CA LEU A 17 -4.95 -3.51 26.21
C LEU A 17 -4.01 -3.70 25.00
N PRO A 18 -3.89 -4.91 24.43
CA PRO A 18 -3.34 -5.04 23.11
C PRO A 18 -4.33 -4.37 22.15
N GLY A 19 -4.14 -3.09 21.87
CA GLY A 19 -4.50 -2.52 20.58
C GLY A 19 -3.58 -3.12 19.53
N LYS A 20 -3.63 -4.45 19.36
CA LYS A 20 -2.99 -5.14 18.25
C LYS A 20 -3.95 -5.03 17.08
N ALA A 21 -3.96 -3.88 16.41
CA ALA A 21 -4.50 -3.76 15.07
C ALA A 21 -3.35 -4.10 14.11
N ALA A 22 -3.37 -5.30 13.54
CA ALA A 22 -2.31 -5.77 12.66
C ALA A 22 -2.82 -6.80 11.64
N ALA A 23 -3.69 -6.38 10.73
CA ALA A 23 -4.21 -7.18 9.59
C ALA A 23 -3.31 -7.15 8.35
N PHE A 24 -3.24 -8.26 7.60
CA PHE A 24 -3.92 -8.38 6.30
C PHE A 24 -3.73 -7.37 5.18
N GLY A 25 -2.95 -6.32 5.37
CA GLY A 25 -2.73 -5.30 4.36
C GLY A 25 -1.31 -5.35 3.85
N ALA A 26 -0.96 -4.33 3.10
CA ALA A 26 0.41 -3.97 2.83
C ALA A 26 1.32 -4.18 4.08
N GLY A 27 2.38 -4.95 3.89
CA GLY A 27 3.52 -5.10 4.76
C GLY A 27 3.80 -6.55 5.08
N ASN A 28 4.71 -6.77 6.02
CA ASN A 28 4.96 -8.06 6.64
C ASN A 28 4.41 -8.02 8.07
N ILE A 29 4.02 -9.16 8.63
CA ILE A 29 3.80 -9.24 10.08
C ILE A 29 5.16 -9.09 10.78
N PRO A 30 5.31 -8.19 11.79
CA PRO A 30 6.58 -8.05 12.49
C PRO A 30 7.04 -9.37 13.13
N SER A 31 8.29 -9.79 12.87
CA SER A 31 8.88 -11.08 13.32
C SER A 31 8.93 -11.32 14.84
N ILE A 32 8.52 -10.33 15.64
CA ILE A 32 8.47 -10.40 17.12
C ILE A 32 7.05 -10.76 17.59
N ALA A 33 6.07 -10.79 16.69
CA ALA A 33 4.73 -11.26 17.01
C ALA A 33 4.76 -12.80 17.16
N GLN A 34 4.13 -13.34 18.20
CA GLN A 34 3.85 -14.78 18.39
C GLN A 34 2.93 -15.38 17.28
N VAL A 35 2.89 -14.75 16.11
CA VAL A 35 1.89 -14.89 15.05
C VAL A 35 2.57 -15.06 13.68
N GLU A 36 3.90 -14.89 13.59
CA GLU A 36 4.69 -15.14 12.38
C GLU A 36 4.51 -16.60 11.91
N GLY A 37 4.10 -16.80 10.65
CA GLY A 37 3.79 -18.11 10.07
C GLY A 37 2.42 -18.70 10.44
N HIS A 38 1.63 -18.01 11.29
CA HIS A 38 0.25 -18.37 11.61
C HIS A 38 -0.76 -17.46 10.92
N ASN A 39 -0.54 -16.15 10.99
CA ASN A 39 -1.26 -15.17 10.19
C ASN A 39 -0.34 -14.71 9.06
N TRP A 40 -0.93 -14.13 8.04
CA TRP A 40 -0.25 -13.81 6.80
C TRP A 40 -0.49 -12.33 6.45
N ARG A 41 0.25 -11.79 5.48
CA ARG A 41 0.11 -10.51 4.75
C ARG A 41 0.60 -10.70 3.32
N HIS A 42 0.33 -9.76 2.40
CA HIS A 42 0.89 -9.85 1.05
C HIS A 42 2.40 -10.01 1.15
N GLY A 43 3.09 -9.13 1.88
CA GLY A 43 4.54 -9.24 2.06
C GLY A 43 5.03 -10.57 2.66
N ASP A 44 4.22 -11.25 3.48
CA ASP A 44 4.53 -12.61 3.98
C ASP A 44 4.34 -13.70 2.89
N ILE A 45 3.36 -13.53 1.98
CA ILE A 45 3.18 -14.39 0.81
C ILE A 45 4.36 -14.21 -0.17
N GLU A 46 4.76 -12.98 -0.46
CA GLU A 46 5.89 -12.69 -1.35
C GLU A 46 7.20 -13.32 -0.90
N ASP A 47 7.40 -13.51 0.41
CA ASP A 47 8.56 -14.21 0.94
C ASP A 47 8.68 -15.67 0.48
N MET A 48 7.57 -16.27 0.04
CA MET A 48 7.54 -17.60 -0.59
C MET A 48 8.28 -17.65 -1.92
N LEU A 49 8.56 -16.50 -2.56
CA LEU A 49 9.44 -16.43 -3.73
C LEU A 49 10.82 -17.03 -3.44
N LYS A 50 11.32 -16.94 -2.19
CA LYS A 50 12.60 -17.57 -1.78
C LYS A 50 12.61 -19.09 -2.01
N THR A 51 11.45 -19.72 -2.11
CA THR A 51 11.29 -21.18 -2.27
C THR A 51 11.20 -21.64 -3.73
N VAL A 52 11.02 -20.72 -4.68
CA VAL A 52 10.92 -21.05 -6.11
C VAL A 52 12.22 -20.74 -6.86
N ALA A 53 12.46 -21.43 -7.97
CA ALA A 53 13.62 -21.17 -8.80
C ALA A 53 13.56 -19.75 -9.40
N PHE A 54 14.72 -19.13 -9.61
CA PHE A 54 14.82 -17.84 -10.29
C PHE A 54 15.71 -17.96 -11.55
N LEU A 55 15.68 -16.92 -12.39
CA LEU A 55 16.40 -16.83 -13.67
C LEU A 55 17.78 -17.50 -13.64
N HIS A 56 17.98 -18.48 -14.52
CA HIS A 56 19.21 -19.28 -14.65
C HIS A 56 19.67 -19.99 -13.36
N GLY A 57 18.74 -20.37 -12.47
CA GLY A 57 19.05 -21.05 -11.22
C GLY A 57 19.69 -20.14 -10.15
N LYS A 58 19.64 -18.81 -10.34
CA LYS A 58 20.03 -17.86 -9.30
C LYS A 58 19.06 -17.94 -8.12
N LYS A 59 19.47 -17.38 -6.98
CA LYS A 59 18.59 -17.23 -5.81
C LYS A 59 17.90 -15.88 -5.83
N TRP A 60 16.67 -15.84 -5.33
CA TRP A 60 15.99 -14.59 -4.99
C TRP A 60 16.79 -13.82 -3.94
N THR A 61 16.93 -12.52 -4.16
CA THR A 61 17.51 -11.60 -3.17
C THR A 61 16.39 -10.83 -2.47
N THR A 62 16.63 -10.32 -1.25
CA THR A 62 15.67 -9.48 -0.53
C THR A 62 15.22 -8.27 -1.37
N MET A 63 16.14 -7.66 -2.13
CA MET A 63 15.81 -6.54 -3.01
C MET A 63 14.90 -6.95 -4.18
N MET A 64 15.10 -8.14 -4.76
CA MET A 64 14.23 -8.65 -5.82
C MET A 64 12.81 -8.89 -5.31
N ILE A 65 12.69 -9.50 -4.12
CA ILE A 65 11.39 -9.72 -3.47
C ILE A 65 10.74 -8.37 -3.16
N GLY A 66 11.49 -7.41 -2.61
CA GLY A 66 10.99 -6.05 -2.36
C GLY A 66 10.47 -5.35 -3.63
N ARG A 67 11.06 -5.61 -4.80
CA ARG A 67 10.57 -5.07 -6.10
C ARG A 67 9.30 -5.75 -6.59
N VAL A 68 9.17 -7.06 -6.35
CA VAL A 68 7.91 -7.77 -6.60
C VAL A 68 6.84 -7.22 -5.68
N TYR A 69 7.12 -7.21 -4.39
CA TYR A 69 6.22 -6.71 -3.37
C TYR A 69 5.81 -5.24 -3.61
N PHE A 70 6.71 -4.37 -4.08
CA PHE A 70 6.34 -3.00 -4.48
C PHE A 70 5.27 -2.97 -5.58
N GLY A 71 5.34 -3.89 -6.55
CA GLY A 71 4.31 -4.04 -7.57
C GLY A 71 2.95 -4.49 -7.02
N ASN A 72 2.98 -5.39 -6.03
CA ASN A 72 1.80 -5.85 -5.30
C ASN A 72 1.19 -4.69 -4.48
N TRP A 73 2.01 -4.06 -3.63
CA TRP A 73 1.67 -2.89 -2.81
C TRP A 73 1.04 -1.75 -3.61
N LEU A 74 1.51 -1.48 -4.83
CA LEU A 74 0.92 -0.44 -5.66
C LEU A 74 -0.54 -0.72 -6.04
N ARG A 75 -0.99 -1.98 -6.03
CA ARG A 75 -2.39 -2.36 -6.28
C ARG A 75 -3.27 -2.01 -5.10
N ASP A 76 -2.89 -2.42 -3.89
CA ASP A 76 -3.54 -1.99 -2.64
C ASP A 76 -3.77 -0.47 -2.63
N TYR A 77 -2.70 0.32 -2.86
CA TYR A 77 -2.80 1.77 -2.77
C TYR A 77 -3.42 2.44 -3.99
N SER A 78 -3.67 1.71 -5.08
CA SER A 78 -4.40 2.27 -6.23
C SER A 78 -5.86 2.56 -5.89
N GLN A 79 -6.41 1.87 -4.89
CA GLN A 79 -7.72 2.13 -4.29
C GLN A 79 -7.85 3.55 -3.73
N ALA A 80 -6.72 4.20 -3.37
CA ALA A 80 -6.71 5.61 -2.98
C ALA A 80 -7.18 6.53 -4.11
N VAL A 81 -6.90 6.15 -5.37
CA VAL A 81 -7.25 6.87 -6.59
C VAL A 81 -8.56 6.29 -7.15
N ASP A 82 -9.64 6.51 -6.41
CA ASP A 82 -11.00 6.09 -6.75
C ASP A 82 -12.01 7.25 -6.62
N VAL A 83 -13.24 7.04 -7.09
CA VAL A 83 -14.34 7.99 -7.06
C VAL A 83 -14.54 8.65 -5.69
N GLY A 84 -14.40 7.89 -4.60
CA GLY A 84 -14.53 8.42 -3.23
C GLY A 84 -13.59 9.60 -2.97
N SER A 85 -12.29 9.40 -3.23
CA SER A 85 -11.25 10.42 -3.05
C SER A 85 -11.28 11.50 -4.13
N LEU A 86 -11.53 11.10 -5.39
CA LEU A 86 -11.46 11.99 -6.56
C LEU A 86 -12.57 13.05 -6.61
N LYS A 87 -13.66 12.86 -5.85
CA LYS A 87 -14.69 13.89 -5.65
C LYS A 87 -14.14 15.14 -4.95
N GLY A 88 -13.13 14.99 -4.08
CA GLY A 88 -12.58 16.09 -3.27
C GLY A 88 -11.10 16.42 -3.54
N ILE A 89 -10.34 15.47 -4.10
CA ILE A 89 -8.89 15.57 -4.23
C ILE A 89 -8.47 15.04 -5.60
N ASN A 90 -7.63 15.77 -6.32
CA ASN A 90 -7.13 15.29 -7.61
C ASN A 90 -6.13 14.11 -7.43
N ALA A 91 -6.04 13.24 -8.43
CA ALA A 91 -5.20 12.04 -8.42
C ALA A 91 -3.70 12.34 -8.15
N ALA A 92 -3.17 13.45 -8.67
CA ALA A 92 -1.77 13.80 -8.49
C ALA A 92 -1.45 14.18 -7.03
N THR A 93 -2.38 14.82 -6.33
CA THR A 93 -2.26 15.10 -4.89
C THR A 93 -2.28 13.81 -4.06
N ILE A 94 -3.19 12.88 -4.37
CA ILE A 94 -3.27 11.57 -3.69
C ILE A 94 -1.96 10.80 -3.89
N ARG A 95 -1.45 10.78 -5.13
CA ARG A 95 -0.18 10.12 -5.49
C ARG A 95 1.01 10.62 -4.66
N ILE A 96 1.07 11.90 -4.32
CA ILE A 96 2.15 12.43 -3.45
C ILE A 96 2.12 11.78 -2.07
N ILE A 97 0.94 11.62 -1.47
CA ILE A 97 0.81 10.95 -0.16
C ILE A 97 1.17 9.47 -0.28
N VAL A 98 0.64 8.78 -1.29
CA VAL A 98 0.98 7.37 -1.56
C VAL A 98 2.48 7.20 -1.79
N TRP A 99 3.14 8.17 -2.43
CA TRP A 99 4.58 8.13 -2.64
C TRP A 99 5.39 8.22 -1.34
N VAL A 100 4.95 9.07 -0.40
CA VAL A 100 5.55 9.15 0.95
C VAL A 100 5.27 7.87 1.75
N LEU A 101 4.08 7.29 1.64
CA LEU A 101 3.76 6.00 2.25
C LEU A 101 4.63 4.87 1.69
N SER A 102 4.79 4.81 0.36
CA SER A 102 5.68 3.85 -0.29
C SER A 102 7.11 3.99 0.22
N PHE A 103 7.59 5.22 0.39
CA PHE A 103 8.90 5.49 0.97
C PHE A 103 9.02 4.89 2.39
N MET A 104 8.02 5.12 3.24
CA MET A 104 8.01 4.63 4.61
C MET A 104 7.91 3.09 4.67
N ALA A 105 7.16 2.48 3.76
CA ALA A 105 6.93 1.04 3.71
C ALA A 105 8.09 0.26 3.06
N ASN A 106 8.55 0.69 1.88
CA ASN A 106 9.54 -0.02 1.07
C ASN A 106 10.98 0.44 1.36
N GLY A 107 11.14 1.57 2.04
CA GLY A 107 12.45 2.11 2.38
C GLY A 107 13.26 2.59 1.18
N TYR A 108 12.63 2.80 0.01
CA TYR A 108 13.17 3.48 -1.18
C TYR A 108 12.01 4.20 -1.86
N ALA A 109 12.32 5.24 -2.64
CA ALA A 109 11.28 6.11 -3.20
C ALA A 109 11.55 6.56 -4.64
N THR A 110 12.74 6.30 -5.18
CA THR A 110 13.12 6.72 -6.52
C THR A 110 13.44 5.53 -7.42
N GLU A 111 13.65 5.80 -8.71
CA GLU A 111 14.01 4.79 -9.70
C GLU A 111 12.99 3.64 -9.76
N GLU A 112 13.36 2.42 -9.36
CA GLU A 112 12.46 1.26 -9.38
C GLU A 112 11.31 1.33 -8.36
N PHE A 113 11.44 2.17 -7.32
CA PHE A 113 10.44 2.35 -6.26
C PHE A 113 9.66 3.68 -6.40
N GLU A 114 9.84 4.39 -7.52
CA GLU A 114 9.10 5.61 -7.78
C GLU A 114 7.62 5.33 -8.04
N VAL A 115 6.75 6.03 -7.30
CA VAL A 115 5.29 5.99 -7.46
C VAL A 115 4.88 6.98 -8.56
N THR A 116 4.93 6.51 -9.80
CA THR A 116 4.47 7.26 -10.98
C THR A 116 2.97 7.08 -11.18
N GLU A 117 2.36 7.96 -11.97
CA GLU A 117 0.95 7.85 -12.37
C GLU A 117 0.65 6.51 -13.05
N GLU A 118 1.55 6.05 -13.92
CA GLU A 118 1.41 4.80 -14.67
C GLU A 118 1.59 3.55 -13.80
N ARG A 119 2.47 3.62 -12.79
CA ARG A 119 2.71 2.50 -11.86
C ARG A 119 1.64 2.37 -10.79
N LEU A 120 1.15 3.49 -10.26
CA LEU A 120 0.06 3.52 -9.27
C LEU A 120 -1.31 3.29 -9.94
N GLY A 121 -1.51 3.78 -11.16
CA GLY A 121 -2.79 3.63 -11.84
C GLY A 121 -3.94 4.32 -11.10
N ALA A 122 -5.11 3.70 -11.18
CA ALA A 122 -6.33 4.06 -10.47
C ALA A 122 -7.06 2.77 -10.08
N TYR A 123 -8.03 2.84 -9.18
CA TYR A 123 -8.78 1.66 -8.76
C TYR A 123 -9.51 0.98 -9.92
N ARG A 124 -9.43 -0.35 -9.96
CA ARG A 124 -10.09 -1.22 -10.93
C ARG A 124 -10.55 -2.50 -10.22
N PRO A 125 -11.87 -2.79 -10.17
CA PRO A 125 -12.37 -3.99 -9.50
C PRO A 125 -11.71 -5.29 -9.97
N GLU A 126 -11.42 -5.41 -11.27
CA GLU A 126 -10.78 -6.60 -11.81
C GLU A 126 -9.34 -6.84 -11.31
N GLU A 127 -8.66 -5.82 -10.78
CA GLU A 127 -7.32 -5.95 -10.22
C GLU A 127 -7.31 -6.58 -8.83
N HIS A 128 -8.47 -6.60 -8.15
CA HIS A 128 -8.68 -7.08 -6.78
C HIS A 128 -9.71 -8.22 -6.70
N ILE A 129 -10.12 -8.75 -7.85
CA ILE A 129 -11.25 -9.69 -8.02
C ILE A 129 -12.60 -9.18 -7.44
N ASP A 130 -12.74 -7.87 -7.21
CA ASP A 130 -13.93 -7.30 -6.62
C ASP A 130 -15.15 -7.43 -7.54
N ASN A 131 -16.32 -7.56 -6.93
CA ASN A 131 -17.59 -7.51 -7.60
C ASN A 131 -17.94 -6.06 -7.95
N PRO A 132 -18.06 -5.70 -9.25
CA PRO A 132 -18.26 -4.32 -9.65
C PRO A 132 -19.70 -3.84 -9.45
N LEU A 133 -20.62 -4.66 -8.91
CA LEU A 133 -22.01 -4.27 -8.70
C LEU A 133 -22.12 -2.96 -7.89
N GLY A 134 -22.81 -1.97 -8.46
CA GLY A 134 -23.04 -0.69 -7.82
C GLY A 134 -21.84 0.27 -7.82
N TYR A 135 -20.73 -0.08 -8.49
CA TYR A 135 -19.54 0.76 -8.57
C TYR A 135 -19.88 2.18 -9.05
N ALA A 136 -19.25 3.18 -8.41
CA ALA A 136 -19.50 4.61 -8.62
C ALA A 136 -20.97 5.05 -8.52
N ASP A 137 -21.76 4.39 -7.68
CA ASP A 137 -23.21 4.62 -7.52
C ASP A 137 -23.98 4.48 -8.86
N GLY A 138 -23.48 3.60 -9.75
CA GLY A 138 -24.03 3.37 -11.08
C GLY A 138 -23.69 4.45 -12.12
N GLN A 139 -22.86 5.43 -11.78
CA GLN A 139 -22.39 6.45 -12.72
C GLN A 139 -21.15 5.98 -13.48
N ASP A 140 -20.82 6.64 -14.59
CA ASP A 140 -19.57 6.37 -15.31
C ASP A 140 -18.38 6.95 -14.52
N ALA A 141 -17.59 6.12 -13.84
CA ALA A 141 -16.47 6.59 -13.02
C ALA A 141 -15.39 7.32 -13.84
N ARG A 142 -15.34 7.10 -15.16
CA ARG A 142 -14.36 7.73 -16.06
C ARG A 142 -14.49 9.25 -16.15
N GLN A 143 -15.60 9.81 -15.68
CA GLN A 143 -15.79 11.24 -15.54
C GLN A 143 -14.89 11.87 -14.45
N PHE A 144 -14.43 11.07 -13.48
CA PHE A 144 -13.51 11.50 -12.42
C PHE A 144 -12.05 11.27 -12.82
N ASP A 145 -11.74 10.11 -13.41
CA ASP A 145 -10.44 9.78 -14.01
C ASP A 145 -10.64 8.75 -15.14
N PRO A 146 -10.13 9.01 -16.37
CA PRO A 146 -10.39 8.16 -17.53
C PRO A 146 -9.87 6.72 -17.40
N ARG A 147 -8.99 6.44 -16.44
CA ARG A 147 -8.44 5.11 -16.17
C ARG A 147 -9.39 4.25 -15.35
N LEU A 148 -10.34 4.84 -14.61
CA LEU A 148 -11.33 4.10 -13.82
C LEU A 148 -12.25 3.23 -14.68
N ARG A 149 -12.94 2.30 -14.02
CA ARG A 149 -13.86 1.38 -14.69
C ARG A 149 -15.03 2.14 -15.34
N GLY A 150 -15.43 1.73 -16.53
CA GLY A 150 -16.65 2.22 -17.17
C GLY A 150 -17.92 1.63 -16.53
N PRO A 151 -19.10 1.91 -17.11
CA PRO A 151 -20.36 1.37 -16.63
C PRO A 151 -20.38 -0.17 -16.60
N VAL A 152 -21.00 -0.71 -15.57
CA VAL A 152 -21.14 -2.15 -15.30
C VAL A 152 -22.23 -2.73 -16.20
N ASP A 153 -21.88 -3.73 -17.02
CA ASP A 153 -22.87 -4.47 -17.80
C ASP A 153 -23.55 -5.51 -16.90
N PRO A 154 -24.88 -5.54 -16.75
CA PRO A 154 -25.55 -6.51 -15.89
C PRO A 154 -25.17 -7.98 -16.19
N ARG A 155 -24.82 -8.30 -17.44
CA ARG A 155 -24.38 -9.64 -17.84
C ARG A 155 -23.03 -10.02 -17.24
N GLU A 156 -22.17 -9.06 -16.94
CA GLU A 156 -20.88 -9.34 -16.28
C GLU A 156 -21.06 -9.82 -14.84
N LEU A 157 -22.20 -9.50 -14.23
CA LEU A 157 -22.59 -9.96 -12.91
C LEU A 157 -23.28 -11.33 -12.94
N GLU A 158 -23.61 -11.90 -14.09
CA GLU A 158 -24.22 -13.23 -14.14
C GLU A 158 -23.19 -14.34 -13.83
N ILE A 159 -23.68 -15.49 -13.37
CA ILE A 159 -22.86 -16.68 -13.15
C ILE A 159 -22.61 -17.36 -14.50
N ASP A 160 -21.36 -17.59 -14.88
CA ASP A 160 -21.00 -18.36 -16.08
C ASP A 160 -21.37 -19.84 -15.85
N PRO A 161 -22.32 -20.42 -16.61
CA PRO A 161 -22.75 -21.80 -16.40
C PRO A 161 -21.65 -22.84 -16.72
N ARG A 162 -20.55 -22.44 -17.38
CA ARG A 162 -19.43 -23.33 -17.72
C ARG A 162 -18.41 -23.47 -16.60
N THR A 163 -18.28 -22.45 -15.76
CA THR A 163 -17.24 -22.38 -14.73
C THR A 163 -17.79 -22.26 -13.32
N GLY A 164 -19.03 -21.78 -13.17
CA GLY A 164 -19.63 -21.44 -11.89
C GLY A 164 -19.09 -20.15 -11.25
N MET A 165 -18.20 -19.43 -11.94
CA MET A 165 -17.70 -18.12 -11.50
C MET A 165 -18.59 -17.01 -12.05
N LYS A 166 -18.59 -15.85 -11.40
CA LYS A 166 -19.17 -14.62 -11.97
C LYS A 166 -18.44 -14.24 -13.26
N ASN A 167 -19.18 -13.71 -14.22
CA ASN A 167 -18.67 -13.42 -15.56
C ASN A 167 -17.49 -12.43 -15.56
N TYR A 168 -17.47 -11.44 -14.66
CA TYR A 168 -16.34 -10.50 -14.48
C TYR A 168 -15.05 -11.16 -13.96
N ILE A 169 -15.07 -12.41 -13.51
CA ILE A 169 -13.86 -13.07 -13.00
C ILE A 169 -13.03 -13.61 -14.16
N ALA A 170 -13.62 -14.46 -15.01
CA ALA A 170 -12.87 -15.20 -16.04
C ALA A 170 -13.54 -15.30 -17.41
N ASN A 171 -14.75 -14.78 -17.60
CA ASN A 171 -15.44 -14.88 -18.89
C ASN A 171 -15.05 -13.72 -19.83
N GLU A 172 -13.98 -13.91 -20.59
CA GLU A 172 -13.45 -12.91 -21.53
C GLU A 172 -14.28 -12.77 -22.84
N SER A 173 -15.38 -13.51 -23.02
CA SER A 173 -16.19 -13.47 -24.25
C SER A 173 -17.17 -12.29 -24.33
N GLY A 174 -17.39 -11.59 -23.22
CA GLY A 174 -18.45 -10.59 -23.07
C GLY A 174 -18.11 -9.16 -23.43
N GLY A 175 -16.83 -8.84 -23.65
CA GLY A 175 -16.37 -7.46 -23.90
C GLY A 175 -16.28 -6.56 -22.66
N TRP A 176 -16.51 -7.12 -21.46
CA TRP A 176 -16.21 -6.47 -20.19
C TRP A 176 -14.79 -6.78 -19.71
N ALA A 177 -14.28 -5.96 -18.78
CA ALA A 177 -13.00 -6.24 -18.12
C ALA A 177 -13.15 -7.38 -17.12
N THR A 178 -12.15 -8.27 -17.09
CA THR A 178 -12.12 -9.44 -16.21
C THR A 178 -10.79 -9.57 -15.46
N SER A 179 -10.80 -10.17 -14.27
CA SER A 179 -9.58 -10.45 -13.51
C SER A 179 -8.65 -11.39 -14.28
N ALA A 180 -9.18 -12.41 -14.96
CA ALA A 180 -8.36 -13.27 -15.82
C ALA A 180 -7.67 -12.51 -16.97
N GLY A 181 -8.38 -11.56 -17.60
CA GLY A 181 -7.80 -10.72 -18.65
C GLY A 181 -6.73 -9.78 -18.11
N TYR A 182 -6.96 -9.21 -16.93
CA TYR A 182 -5.98 -8.39 -16.22
C TYR A 182 -4.72 -9.18 -15.86
N LEU A 183 -4.87 -10.37 -15.25
CA LEU A 183 -3.77 -11.27 -14.94
C LEU A 183 -2.95 -11.63 -16.17
N ARG A 184 -3.62 -11.96 -17.29
CA ARG A 184 -2.95 -12.25 -18.57
C ARG A 184 -2.12 -11.06 -19.05
N TRP A 185 -2.66 -9.85 -18.95
CA TRP A 185 -1.94 -8.63 -19.31
C TRP A 185 -0.73 -8.37 -18.40
N SER A 186 -0.89 -8.49 -17.08
CA SER A 186 0.17 -8.26 -16.09
C SER A 186 1.31 -9.27 -16.21
N PHE A 187 1.00 -10.57 -16.29
CA PHE A 187 2.01 -11.62 -16.52
C PHE A 187 2.70 -11.45 -17.89
N ALA A 188 1.96 -11.11 -18.95
CA ALA A 188 2.56 -10.86 -20.26
C ALA A 188 3.58 -9.72 -20.22
N ARG A 189 3.31 -8.65 -19.47
CA ARG A 189 4.27 -7.55 -19.26
C ARG A 189 5.50 -8.01 -18.46
N SER A 190 5.29 -8.74 -17.36
CA SER A 190 6.41 -9.30 -16.59
C SER A 190 7.33 -10.16 -17.47
N ILE A 191 6.75 -11.08 -18.24
CA ILE A 191 7.47 -11.94 -19.18
C ILE A 191 8.15 -11.11 -20.27
N HIS A 192 7.49 -10.07 -20.80
CA HIS A 192 8.06 -9.18 -21.81
C HIS A 192 9.33 -8.50 -21.29
N PHE A 193 9.27 -7.80 -20.17
CA PHE A 193 10.43 -7.11 -19.60
C PHE A 193 11.52 -8.09 -19.17
N GLY A 194 11.16 -9.26 -18.64
CA GLY A 194 12.12 -10.34 -18.34
C GLY A 194 12.84 -10.85 -19.60
N ARG A 195 12.14 -10.94 -20.74
CA ARG A 195 12.74 -11.28 -22.04
C ARG A 195 13.62 -10.16 -22.59
N VAL A 196 13.22 -8.90 -22.45
CA VAL A 196 14.06 -7.76 -22.85
C VAL A 196 15.36 -7.72 -22.03
N TYR A 197 15.26 -7.97 -20.72
CA TYR A 197 16.41 -8.07 -19.84
C TYR A 197 17.36 -9.21 -20.25
N THR A 198 16.83 -10.40 -20.55
CA THR A 198 17.66 -11.60 -20.83
C THR A 198 18.15 -11.68 -22.28
N ASN A 199 17.34 -11.24 -23.24
CA ASN A 199 17.51 -11.48 -24.68
C ASN A 199 17.33 -10.21 -25.53
N GLY A 200 17.40 -9.01 -24.92
CA GLY A 200 17.31 -7.75 -25.64
C GLY A 200 18.35 -7.63 -26.75
N ALA A 201 18.10 -6.71 -27.70
CA ALA A 201 19.03 -6.44 -28.80
C ALA A 201 20.45 -6.13 -28.30
N SER A 202 21.45 -6.26 -29.18
CA SER A 202 22.86 -6.07 -28.83
C SER A 202 23.09 -4.75 -28.07
N GLY A 203 23.61 -4.85 -26.84
CA GLY A 203 23.85 -3.71 -25.96
C GLY A 203 22.66 -3.27 -25.09
N THR A 204 21.51 -3.94 -25.16
CA THR A 204 20.35 -3.66 -24.30
C THR A 204 20.03 -4.78 -23.30
N SER A 205 20.50 -6.01 -23.52
CA SER A 205 20.39 -7.10 -22.54
C SER A 205 21.16 -6.77 -21.26
N GLY A 206 20.64 -7.18 -20.10
CA GLY A 206 21.27 -6.99 -18.79
C GLY A 206 21.00 -5.63 -18.14
N LYS A 207 20.11 -4.81 -18.71
CA LYS A 207 19.70 -3.53 -18.11
C LYS A 207 18.83 -3.76 -16.86
N GLU A 208 19.32 -3.32 -15.71
CA GLU A 208 18.64 -3.51 -14.43
C GLU A 208 17.21 -2.93 -14.41
N ALA A 209 16.98 -1.82 -15.10
CA ALA A 209 15.64 -1.20 -15.22
C ALA A 209 14.60 -2.17 -15.81
N ASP A 210 14.98 -2.98 -16.80
CA ASP A 210 14.09 -3.97 -17.41
C ASP A 210 13.78 -5.11 -16.42
N LEU A 211 14.77 -5.54 -15.63
CA LEU A 211 14.54 -6.53 -14.58
C LEU A 211 13.62 -5.99 -13.48
N CYS A 212 13.86 -4.76 -13.02
CA CYS A 212 13.02 -4.10 -12.03
C CYS A 212 11.57 -4.00 -12.48
N GLU A 213 11.34 -3.58 -13.72
CA GLU A 213 9.99 -3.46 -14.27
C GLU A 213 9.32 -4.84 -14.46
N ALA A 214 10.09 -5.87 -14.83
CA ALA A 214 9.60 -7.25 -14.88
C ALA A 214 9.11 -7.74 -13.52
N LEU A 215 9.88 -7.48 -12.46
CA LEU A 215 9.54 -7.86 -11.08
C LEU A 215 8.34 -7.05 -10.56
N ARG A 216 8.28 -5.75 -10.83
CA ARG A 216 7.12 -4.92 -10.47
C ARG A 216 5.84 -5.42 -11.15
N CYS A 217 5.90 -5.74 -12.45
CA CYS A 217 4.76 -6.32 -13.17
C CYS A 217 4.39 -7.73 -12.65
N LEU A 218 5.35 -8.50 -12.14
CA LEU A 218 5.08 -9.80 -11.52
C LEU A 218 4.25 -9.60 -10.25
N GLY A 219 4.67 -8.72 -9.34
CA GLY A 219 3.92 -8.49 -8.10
C GLY A 219 2.54 -7.91 -8.35
N GLN A 220 2.43 -7.04 -9.36
CA GLN A 220 1.15 -6.54 -9.83
C GLN A 220 0.19 -7.67 -10.29
N ALA A 221 0.71 -8.75 -10.86
CA ALA A 221 -0.08 -9.93 -11.22
C ALA A 221 -0.38 -10.80 -9.99
N LEU A 222 0.60 -10.98 -9.10
CA LEU A 222 0.48 -11.80 -7.90
C LEU A 222 -0.58 -11.27 -6.94
N HIS A 223 -0.69 -9.95 -6.77
CA HIS A 223 -1.73 -9.33 -5.96
C HIS A 223 -3.14 -9.90 -6.24
N CYS A 224 -3.59 -9.84 -7.50
CA CYS A 224 -4.90 -10.38 -7.90
C CYS A 224 -5.01 -11.91 -7.71
N MET A 225 -3.90 -12.65 -7.86
CA MET A 225 -3.87 -14.09 -7.62
C MET A 225 -4.00 -14.43 -6.13
N GLU A 226 -3.43 -13.61 -5.25
CA GLU A 226 -3.44 -13.78 -3.81
C GLU A 226 -4.82 -13.44 -3.23
N ASP A 227 -5.38 -12.32 -3.69
CA ASP A 227 -6.74 -11.85 -3.37
C ASP A 227 -7.80 -12.92 -3.67
N PHE A 228 -7.62 -13.76 -4.69
CA PHE A 228 -8.59 -14.79 -5.05
C PHE A 228 -9.06 -15.62 -3.84
N SER A 229 -8.16 -16.00 -2.94
CA SER A 229 -8.50 -16.86 -1.79
C SER A 229 -9.09 -16.09 -0.60
N ALA A 230 -8.80 -14.78 -0.50
CA ALA A 230 -9.25 -13.91 0.57
C ALA A 230 -10.54 -13.17 0.22
N HIS A 231 -10.70 -12.75 -1.04
CA HIS A 231 -11.79 -11.91 -1.55
C HIS A 231 -12.81 -12.69 -2.38
N SER A 232 -12.75 -14.03 -2.34
CA SER A 232 -13.84 -14.89 -2.81
C SER A 232 -14.31 -15.87 -1.74
N ASN A 233 -15.42 -16.55 -2.00
CA ASN A 233 -15.89 -17.66 -1.18
C ASN A 233 -15.13 -19.00 -1.43
N TYR A 234 -13.97 -18.97 -2.08
CA TYR A 234 -13.20 -20.18 -2.45
C TYR A 234 -12.93 -21.09 -1.25
N CYS A 235 -12.49 -20.54 -0.12
CA CYS A 235 -12.19 -21.32 1.09
C CYS A 235 -13.42 -22.09 1.58
N GLU A 236 -14.59 -21.45 1.56
CA GLU A 236 -15.85 -22.07 1.94
C GLU A 236 -16.27 -23.17 0.96
N LEU A 237 -16.16 -22.91 -0.34
CA LEU A 237 -16.48 -23.90 -1.38
C LEU A 237 -15.56 -25.12 -1.29
N ALA A 238 -14.26 -24.92 -1.04
CA ALA A 238 -13.31 -26.00 -0.84
C ALA A 238 -13.66 -26.87 0.38
N LEU A 239 -14.09 -26.26 1.50
CA LEU A 239 -14.57 -27.00 2.67
C LEU A 239 -15.83 -27.82 2.35
N VAL A 240 -16.77 -27.25 1.59
CA VAL A 240 -17.95 -27.99 1.13
C VAL A 240 -17.56 -29.18 0.25
N GLU A 241 -16.61 -29.00 -0.67
CA GLU A 241 -16.10 -30.07 -1.54
C GLU A 241 -15.40 -31.18 -0.74
N LEU A 242 -14.68 -30.84 0.34
CA LEU A 242 -14.08 -31.80 1.27
C LEU A 242 -15.12 -32.56 2.12
N GLY A 243 -16.40 -32.25 2.00
CA GLY A 243 -17.51 -32.97 2.63
C GLY A 243 -18.05 -32.34 3.91
N PHE A 244 -17.56 -31.15 4.31
CA PHE A 244 -18.14 -30.40 5.41
C PHE A 244 -19.52 -29.83 5.01
N ARG A 245 -20.53 -30.00 5.87
CA ARG A 245 -21.94 -29.69 5.52
C ARG A 245 -22.50 -28.43 6.18
N ASN A 246 -21.86 -27.94 7.23
CA ASN A 246 -22.29 -26.75 7.99
C ASN A 246 -21.36 -25.57 7.69
N VAL A 247 -21.17 -25.28 6.41
CA VAL A 247 -20.33 -24.17 5.93
C VAL A 247 -21.24 -23.19 5.22
N PHE A 248 -21.20 -21.92 5.61
CA PHE A 248 -21.95 -20.86 4.95
C PHE A 248 -21.15 -20.35 3.75
N PRO A 249 -21.64 -20.46 2.49
CA PRO A 249 -20.84 -20.17 1.29
C PRO A 249 -20.77 -18.68 0.93
N HIS A 250 -21.17 -17.77 1.84
CA HIS A 250 -21.32 -16.33 1.58
C HIS A 250 -22.25 -16.00 0.39
N CYS A 251 -23.19 -16.90 0.07
CA CYS A 251 -24.26 -16.68 -0.89
C CYS A 251 -25.54 -17.40 -0.45
N GLY A 252 -26.67 -16.98 -1.01
CA GLY A 252 -27.99 -17.49 -0.68
C GLY A 252 -28.18 -18.94 -1.11
N SER A 253 -29.01 -19.69 -0.36
CA SER A 253 -29.21 -21.13 -0.58
C SER A 253 -29.79 -21.49 -1.96
N ALA A 254 -30.53 -20.58 -2.60
CA ALA A 254 -31.15 -20.75 -3.91
C ALA A 254 -30.26 -20.28 -5.09
N THR A 255 -28.98 -20.03 -4.85
CA THR A 255 -27.99 -19.66 -5.89
C THR A 255 -27.30 -20.85 -6.54
N GLN A 256 -27.53 -22.07 -6.03
CA GLN A 256 -26.87 -23.27 -6.53
C GLN A 256 -27.13 -23.49 -8.03
N ILE A 257 -26.08 -23.90 -8.73
CA ILE A 257 -26.12 -24.24 -10.15
C ILE A 257 -25.78 -25.71 -10.38
N HIS A 258 -26.16 -26.22 -11.55
CA HIS A 258 -25.70 -27.52 -12.01
C HIS A 258 -24.44 -27.36 -12.87
N LEU A 259 -23.30 -27.79 -12.36
CA LEU A 259 -21.99 -27.70 -13.01
C LEU A 259 -21.35 -29.08 -13.07
N ASN A 260 -20.99 -29.53 -14.28
CA ASN A 260 -20.31 -30.82 -14.51
C ASN A 260 -20.95 -32.02 -13.79
N GLY A 261 -22.29 -32.10 -13.78
CA GLY A 261 -23.02 -33.20 -13.16
C GLY A 261 -23.24 -33.05 -11.65
N ARG A 262 -22.78 -31.96 -11.03
CA ARG A 262 -22.92 -31.70 -9.59
C ARG A 262 -23.73 -30.43 -9.33
N THR A 263 -24.47 -30.42 -8.22
CA THR A 263 -25.09 -29.19 -7.71
C THR A 263 -24.10 -28.49 -6.79
N VAL A 264 -23.67 -27.30 -7.16
CA VAL A 264 -22.63 -26.54 -6.45
C VAL A 264 -23.08 -25.09 -6.23
N TYR A 265 -22.52 -24.44 -5.21
CA TYR A 265 -22.64 -22.99 -5.06
C TYR A 265 -21.70 -22.28 -6.06
N PRO A 266 -22.08 -21.10 -6.56
CA PRO A 266 -21.21 -20.32 -7.42
C PRO A 266 -20.03 -19.73 -6.65
N LEU A 267 -18.94 -19.46 -7.37
CA LEU A 267 -17.84 -18.67 -6.85
C LEU A 267 -18.17 -17.19 -7.01
N VAL A 268 -18.28 -16.50 -5.88
CA VAL A 268 -18.65 -15.08 -5.79
C VAL A 268 -17.56 -14.31 -5.04
N THR A 269 -17.47 -13.01 -5.33
CA THR A 269 -16.60 -12.06 -4.63
C THR A 269 -17.39 -10.89 -4.08
N GLY A 270 -16.74 -10.13 -3.20
CA GLY A 270 -17.34 -9.03 -2.46
C GLY A 270 -17.59 -7.80 -3.32
N THR A 271 -18.73 -7.12 -3.16
CA THR A 271 -18.94 -5.79 -3.74
C THR A 271 -18.08 -4.76 -3.01
N PHE A 272 -17.45 -3.89 -3.78
CA PHE A 272 -16.68 -2.76 -3.26
C PHE A 272 -17.46 -1.47 -3.45
N GLY A 273 -18.08 -0.99 -2.37
CA GLY A 273 -18.90 0.22 -2.37
C GLY A 273 -18.32 1.36 -1.52
N ALA A 274 -19.02 2.50 -1.52
CA ALA A 274 -18.69 3.64 -0.66
C ALA A 274 -18.67 3.26 0.84
N VAL A 275 -19.41 2.22 1.23
CA VAL A 275 -19.42 1.67 2.58
C VAL A 275 -18.15 0.89 2.90
N ASP A 276 -17.65 0.08 1.97
CA ASP A 276 -16.38 -0.62 2.14
C ASP A 276 -15.25 0.40 2.27
N PHE A 277 -15.19 1.40 1.38
CA PHE A 277 -14.28 2.56 1.52
C PHE A 277 -14.37 3.25 2.90
N LEU A 278 -15.54 3.27 3.54
CA LEU A 278 -15.67 3.83 4.90
C LEU A 278 -15.20 2.89 6.00
N HIS A 279 -15.42 1.59 5.90
CA HIS A 279 -14.81 0.61 6.81
C HIS A 279 -13.29 0.57 6.65
N SER A 280 -12.80 0.76 5.43
CA SER A 280 -11.40 1.00 5.09
C SER A 280 -10.88 2.28 5.76
N VAL A 281 -11.57 3.42 5.60
CA VAL A 281 -11.13 4.71 6.16
C VAL A 281 -11.25 4.78 7.69
N LEU A 282 -12.20 4.05 8.30
CA LEU A 282 -12.48 4.04 9.75
C LEU A 282 -11.68 2.97 10.54
N GLY A 283 -10.93 2.10 9.87
CA GLY A 283 -9.86 1.30 10.51
C GLY A 283 -10.19 -0.16 10.87
N GLU A 284 -11.18 -0.79 10.24
CA GLU A 284 -11.48 -2.22 10.45
C GLU A 284 -11.06 -3.13 9.28
N ALA A 285 -10.91 -2.59 8.06
CA ALA A 285 -10.24 -3.24 6.92
C ALA A 285 -8.92 -2.50 6.65
N ASN A 286 -7.79 -3.20 6.66
CA ASN A 286 -6.45 -2.60 6.87
C ASN A 286 -5.55 -2.71 5.64
N ASP A 287 -6.14 -3.02 4.48
CA ASP A 287 -5.55 -3.20 3.15
C ASP A 287 -5.66 -1.96 2.26
N HIS A 288 -6.31 -0.89 2.74
CA HIS A 288 -6.62 0.30 1.95
C HIS A 288 -5.93 1.56 2.44
N PHE A 289 -5.94 2.60 1.60
CA PHE A 289 -5.58 3.96 2.00
C PHE A 289 -6.55 4.53 3.04
N THR A 290 -6.12 4.62 4.31
CA THR A 290 -7.02 4.99 5.42
C THR A 290 -6.69 6.35 6.05
N GLN A 291 -7.59 6.86 6.89
CA GLN A 291 -7.29 8.04 7.69
C GLN A 291 -6.14 7.78 8.68
N SER A 292 -6.03 6.57 9.24
CA SER A 292 -4.98 6.26 10.21
C SER A 292 -3.59 6.33 9.59
N GLU A 293 -3.42 5.90 8.33
CA GLU A 293 -2.14 6.02 7.63
C GLU A 293 -1.76 7.49 7.39
N VAL A 294 -2.73 8.33 7.02
CA VAL A 294 -2.49 9.77 6.87
C VAL A 294 -2.09 10.40 8.21
N ASP A 295 -2.75 10.00 9.29
CA ASP A 295 -2.42 10.45 10.65
C ASP A 295 -1.03 9.95 11.09
N GLU A 296 -0.63 8.73 10.71
CA GLU A 296 0.72 8.19 10.96
C GLU A 296 1.80 9.00 10.24
N ILE A 297 1.59 9.39 8.98
CA ILE A 297 2.52 10.30 8.29
C ILE A 297 2.61 11.62 9.04
N ASP A 298 1.47 12.22 9.43
CA ASP A 298 1.46 13.50 10.15
C ASP A 298 2.23 13.40 11.47
N ILE A 299 2.03 12.32 12.23
CA ILE A 299 2.76 12.02 13.46
C ILE A 299 4.26 11.87 13.18
N ALA A 300 4.64 11.11 12.15
CA ALA A 300 6.04 10.91 11.77
C ALA A 300 6.71 12.24 11.39
N LEU A 301 6.04 13.09 10.61
CA LEU A 301 6.51 14.43 10.24
C LEU A 301 6.62 15.36 11.47
N LYS A 302 5.70 15.28 12.43
CA LYS A 302 5.75 16.05 13.69
C LYS A 302 6.91 15.62 14.57
N ASN A 303 7.11 14.31 14.73
CA ASN A 303 8.21 13.76 15.52
C ASN A 303 9.57 14.11 14.91
N ALA A 304 9.70 14.00 13.58
CA ALA A 304 10.90 14.40 12.85
C ALA A 304 11.23 15.89 13.02
N GLU A 305 10.23 16.77 12.96
CA GLU A 305 10.42 18.20 13.21
C GLU A 305 10.92 18.46 14.65
N GLN A 306 10.34 17.79 15.64
CA GLN A 306 10.78 17.92 17.04
C GLN A 306 12.22 17.45 17.24
N ALA A 307 12.61 16.32 16.62
CA ALA A 307 13.98 15.80 16.65
C ALA A 307 14.98 16.76 15.95
N ASN A 308 14.57 17.41 14.86
CA ASN A 308 15.40 18.39 14.18
C ASN A 308 15.53 19.72 14.95
N LYS A 309 14.49 20.13 15.69
CA LYS A 309 14.52 21.32 16.56
C LYS A 309 15.35 21.09 17.84
N SER A 310 15.32 19.92 18.44
CA SER A 310 16.13 19.60 19.63
C SER A 310 17.64 19.59 19.31
N THR A 311 18.01 19.25 18.09
CA THR A 311 19.40 19.31 17.59
C THR A 311 19.87 20.75 17.30
N SER A 312 18.94 21.67 17.03
CA SER A 312 19.22 23.09 16.76
C SER A 312 19.08 24.01 18.00
N GLY A 313 18.47 23.53 19.08
CA GLY A 313 18.02 24.34 20.21
C GLY A 313 19.05 24.59 21.33
N GLN A 314 20.20 23.91 21.34
CA GLN A 314 21.22 24.11 22.37
C GLN A 314 22.33 25.08 21.94
N ARG A 315 21.96 26.30 21.52
CA ARG A 315 22.85 27.47 21.70
C ARG A 315 22.47 28.17 23.01
N GLY A 316 22.71 27.46 24.10
CA GLY A 316 22.72 28.03 25.44
C GLY A 316 23.97 28.87 25.64
N PHE A 317 23.76 30.07 26.18
CA PHE A 317 24.69 31.17 26.43
C PHE A 317 25.80 30.87 27.47
N PHE A 318 26.42 29.68 27.49
CA PHE A 318 27.59 29.42 28.37
C PHE A 318 28.58 28.46 27.71
N GLY A 319 29.84 28.91 27.59
CA GLY A 319 30.94 28.11 27.09
C GLY A 319 31.26 26.93 28.01
N GLY A 320 31.45 25.75 27.42
CA GLY A 320 31.87 24.54 28.12
C GLY A 320 31.88 23.34 27.18
N THR A 321 33.05 22.76 26.99
CA THR A 321 33.34 21.55 26.23
C THR A 321 32.45 20.36 26.65
N GLY A 322 31.65 19.85 25.71
CA GLY A 322 30.87 18.62 25.87
C GLY A 322 30.43 18.08 24.50
N SER A 323 31.14 17.07 24.01
CA SER A 323 30.77 16.26 22.84
C SER A 323 29.44 15.56 23.10
N GLY A 324 28.42 15.75 22.24
CA GLY A 324 27.15 15.03 22.46
C GLY A 324 25.99 15.20 21.48
N GLY A 325 26.13 15.89 20.34
CA GLY A 325 25.07 15.96 19.32
C GLY A 325 25.64 16.38 17.98
N SER A 326 26.12 15.43 17.18
CA SER A 326 26.63 15.71 15.83
C SER A 326 25.46 15.98 14.89
N ASP A 327 25.40 17.20 14.34
CA ASP A 327 24.49 17.57 13.25
C ASP A 327 24.57 16.55 12.10
N PHE A 328 23.45 16.11 11.54
CA PHE A 328 23.41 15.09 10.48
C PHE A 328 24.30 15.45 9.29
N VAL A 329 24.32 16.73 8.90
CA VAL A 329 25.20 17.24 7.84
C VAL A 329 26.69 17.04 8.17
N SER A 330 27.06 17.15 9.46
CA SER A 330 28.43 16.90 9.93
C SER A 330 28.81 15.42 9.94
N LEU A 331 27.84 14.52 10.18
CA LEU A 331 28.04 13.08 10.07
C LEU A 331 28.29 12.67 8.62
N LEU A 332 27.51 13.23 7.68
CA LEU A 332 27.73 12.98 6.25
C LEU A 332 29.12 13.42 5.79
N GLY A 333 29.61 14.57 6.26
CA GLY A 333 30.96 15.05 5.94
C GLY A 333 32.11 14.13 6.39
N GLN A 334 31.85 13.21 7.32
CA GLN A 334 32.84 12.22 7.78
C GLN A 334 32.92 10.98 6.86
N LEU A 335 32.02 10.86 5.88
CA LEU A 335 32.06 9.74 4.92
C LEU A 335 33.24 9.90 3.95
N PRO A 336 34.10 8.89 3.81
CA PRO A 336 35.25 8.96 2.92
C PRO A 336 34.81 9.04 1.45
N GLY A 337 35.40 9.97 0.70
CA GLY A 337 35.23 10.13 -0.75
C GLY A 337 33.92 10.79 -1.20
N VAL A 338 32.79 10.52 -0.52
CA VAL A 338 31.46 11.04 -0.92
C VAL A 338 30.86 12.05 0.07
N GLY A 339 31.45 12.20 1.26
CA GLY A 339 30.86 12.96 2.36
C GLY A 339 30.64 14.45 2.09
N ASP A 340 31.60 15.12 1.48
CA ASP A 340 31.49 16.55 1.15
C ASP A 340 30.35 16.83 0.17
N GLY A 341 30.17 15.94 -0.82
CA GLY A 341 29.07 16.00 -1.77
C GLY A 341 27.73 15.89 -1.06
N PHE A 342 27.55 14.85 -0.24
CA PHE A 342 26.30 14.66 0.50
C PHE A 342 26.02 15.78 1.51
N ALA A 343 27.04 16.28 2.21
CA ALA A 343 26.88 17.40 3.14
C ALA A 343 26.47 18.69 2.41
N SER A 344 27.02 18.96 1.23
CA SER A 344 26.63 20.11 0.41
C SER A 344 25.19 20.02 -0.08
N GLN A 345 24.78 18.84 -0.57
CA GLN A 345 23.42 18.59 -1.03
C GLN A 345 22.42 18.70 0.12
N ALA A 346 22.74 18.14 1.30
CA ALA A 346 21.90 18.26 2.50
C ALA A 346 21.63 19.72 2.88
N ARG A 347 22.65 20.60 2.81
CA ARG A 347 22.49 22.04 3.08
C ARG A 347 21.56 22.73 2.08
N ASN A 348 21.69 22.41 0.79
CA ASN A 348 20.84 22.97 -0.25
C ASN A 348 19.38 22.54 -0.07
N LEU A 349 19.14 21.25 0.20
CA LEU A 349 17.79 20.72 0.43
C LEU A 349 17.17 21.31 1.71
N LYS A 350 17.96 21.50 2.76
CA LYS A 350 17.52 22.18 3.98
C LYS A 350 17.08 23.61 3.70
N ALA A 351 17.86 24.38 2.93
CA ALA A 351 17.48 25.73 2.53
C ALA A 351 16.19 25.78 1.69
N MET A 352 15.98 24.81 0.79
CA MET A 352 14.74 24.67 0.03
C MET A 352 13.53 24.38 0.93
N SER A 353 13.67 23.46 1.88
CA SER A 353 12.64 23.12 2.87
C SER A 353 12.27 24.33 3.74
N GLU A 354 13.27 25.05 4.26
CA GLU A 354 13.06 26.25 5.09
C GLU A 354 12.37 27.37 4.30
N ALA A 355 12.71 27.54 3.01
CA ALA A 355 12.05 28.51 2.14
C ALA A 355 10.56 28.18 1.94
N GLN A 356 10.22 26.90 1.76
CA GLN A 356 8.82 26.47 1.64
C GLN A 356 8.05 26.70 2.95
N GLU A 357 8.66 26.43 4.10
CA GLU A 357 8.01 26.66 5.40
C GLU A 357 7.71 28.15 5.64
N GLN A 358 8.61 29.05 5.23
CA GLN A 358 8.37 30.49 5.25
C GLN A 358 7.21 30.89 4.32
N GLU A 359 7.11 30.30 3.13
CA GLU A 359 5.99 30.55 2.20
C GLU A 359 4.64 30.10 2.79
N ASN A 360 4.61 28.92 3.41
CA ASN A 360 3.42 28.38 4.07
C ASN A 360 2.96 29.30 5.21
N THR A 361 3.90 29.81 6.01
CA THR A 361 3.63 30.73 7.13
C THR A 361 3.05 32.05 6.66
N ARG A 362 3.56 32.60 5.54
CA ARG A 362 3.04 33.85 4.93
C ARG A 362 1.62 33.68 4.39
N SER A 363 1.28 32.48 3.94
CA SER A 363 -0.02 32.16 3.34
C SER A 363 -1.11 31.84 4.38
N ALA A 364 -0.76 31.66 5.66
CA ALA A 364 -1.68 31.27 6.73
C ALA A 364 -2.69 32.37 7.18
N GLY A 365 -2.59 33.59 6.63
CA GLY A 365 -3.46 34.73 6.99
C GLY A 365 -4.79 34.82 6.23
N ASN A 366 -5.10 33.90 5.32
CA ASN A 366 -6.29 33.97 4.46
C ASN A 366 -7.34 32.91 4.86
N VAL A 367 -8.44 33.34 5.48
CA VAL A 367 -9.42 32.48 6.19
C VAL A 367 -10.26 31.58 5.25
N ASN A 368 -10.26 31.87 3.94
CA ASN A 368 -10.97 31.07 2.92
C ASN A 368 -10.07 30.03 2.23
N VAL A 369 -8.85 29.82 2.73
CA VAL A 369 -7.85 28.94 2.13
C VAL A 369 -7.34 28.00 3.22
N VAL A 370 -7.21 26.70 2.92
CA VAL A 370 -6.59 25.74 3.86
C VAL A 370 -5.20 26.28 4.25
N PRO A 371 -4.90 26.47 5.55
CA PRO A 371 -3.64 27.06 5.97
C PRO A 371 -2.43 26.35 5.35
N GLY A 372 -1.57 27.08 4.64
CA GLY A 372 -0.37 26.55 3.99
C GLY A 372 -0.54 26.05 2.56
N MET A 373 -1.75 26.10 1.98
CA MET A 373 -1.97 25.75 0.56
C MET A 373 -2.28 27.02 -0.24
N SER A 374 -1.52 27.32 -1.29
CA SER A 374 -1.87 28.42 -2.20
C SER A 374 -3.13 28.06 -3.00
N PRO A 375 -3.99 29.03 -3.38
CA PRO A 375 -5.03 28.82 -4.40
C PRO A 375 -4.51 28.25 -5.73
N ASN A 376 -3.19 28.33 -5.96
CA ASN A 376 -2.47 27.78 -7.09
C ASN A 376 -1.66 26.53 -6.71
N PHE A 377 -2.16 25.68 -5.81
CA PHE A 377 -1.48 24.43 -5.47
C PHE A 377 -1.28 23.58 -6.72
N ASP A 378 -0.02 23.28 -7.02
CA ASP A 378 0.38 22.51 -8.19
C ASP A 378 1.08 21.22 -7.72
N PRO A 379 0.40 20.05 -7.80
CA PRO A 379 0.97 18.78 -7.40
C PRO A 379 2.17 18.36 -8.28
N VAL A 380 2.27 18.83 -9.52
CA VAL A 380 3.43 18.57 -10.38
C VAL A 380 4.64 19.34 -9.87
N ARG A 381 4.44 20.62 -9.52
CA ARG A 381 5.49 21.44 -8.89
C ARG A 381 5.97 20.80 -7.59
N VAL A 382 5.06 20.41 -6.71
CA VAL A 382 5.41 19.77 -5.43
C VAL A 382 6.15 18.46 -5.64
N SER A 383 5.68 17.61 -6.57
CA SER A 383 6.37 16.36 -6.94
C SER A 383 7.83 16.64 -7.36
N GLY A 384 8.06 17.67 -8.18
CA GLY A 384 9.40 18.08 -8.60
C GLY A 384 10.26 18.65 -7.47
N GLN A 385 9.66 19.24 -6.44
CA GLN A 385 10.36 19.77 -5.27
C GLN A 385 10.74 18.67 -4.26
N ILE A 386 9.91 17.63 -4.11
CA ILE A 386 10.18 16.52 -3.18
C ILE A 386 11.08 15.43 -3.80
N TYR A 387 11.08 15.25 -5.12
CA TYR A 387 11.92 14.25 -5.79
C TYR A 387 13.40 14.34 -5.39
N PRO A 388 14.07 15.51 -5.40
CA PRO A 388 15.48 15.62 -5.02
C PRO A 388 15.75 15.25 -3.55
N ILE A 389 14.76 15.39 -2.67
CA ILE A 389 14.86 15.00 -1.26
C ILE A 389 14.87 13.47 -1.15
N LEU A 390 13.94 12.82 -1.85
CA LEU A 390 13.83 11.36 -1.91
C LEU A 390 15.03 10.71 -2.60
N GLU A 391 15.48 11.29 -3.71
CA GLU A 391 16.65 10.83 -4.46
C GLU A 391 17.93 10.94 -3.63
N PHE A 392 18.10 12.04 -2.89
CA PHE A 392 19.23 12.24 -1.98
C PHE A 392 19.30 11.14 -0.92
N ARG A 393 18.16 10.82 -0.31
CA ARG A 393 18.04 9.73 0.66
C ARG A 393 18.47 8.40 0.07
N ASP A 394 17.93 8.05 -1.10
CA ASP A 394 18.20 6.76 -1.73
C ASP A 394 19.67 6.62 -2.13
N LYS A 395 20.29 7.70 -2.64
CA LYS A 395 21.74 7.76 -2.91
C LYS A 395 22.57 7.51 -1.64
N ILE A 396 22.17 8.07 -0.49
CA ILE A 396 22.86 7.81 0.78
C ILE A 396 22.71 6.34 1.19
N VAL A 397 21.50 5.77 1.18
CA VAL A 397 21.29 4.37 1.59
C VAL A 397 22.03 3.39 0.69
N ARG A 398 21.99 3.60 -0.64
CA ARG A 398 22.77 2.79 -1.58
C ARG A 398 24.28 2.92 -1.31
N SER A 399 24.75 4.12 -0.98
CA SER A 399 26.17 4.35 -0.65
C SER A 399 26.59 3.68 0.65
N ILE A 400 25.76 3.76 1.69
CA ILE A 400 25.99 3.09 2.99
C ILE A 400 26.09 1.57 2.78
N ASN A 401 25.13 0.96 2.09
CA ASN A 401 25.13 -0.48 1.80
C ASN A 401 26.40 -0.93 1.05
N ASN A 402 26.90 -0.11 0.13
CA ASN A 402 28.14 -0.38 -0.60
C ASN A 402 29.41 -0.22 0.24
N MET A 403 29.39 0.64 1.27
CA MET A 403 30.55 0.92 2.13
C MET A 403 30.65 -0.05 3.32
N ILE A 404 29.54 -0.46 3.93
CA ILE A 404 29.50 -1.40 5.07
C ILE A 404 30.33 -2.66 4.78
N SER A 405 30.27 -3.17 3.55
CA SER A 405 30.97 -4.39 3.15
C SER A 405 32.46 -4.22 2.86
N LYS A 406 32.98 -2.99 2.79
CA LYS A 406 34.31 -2.70 2.22
C LYS A 406 35.30 -2.03 3.18
N ILE A 407 34.82 -1.35 4.23
CA ILE A 407 35.71 -0.57 5.10
C ILE A 407 35.43 -0.92 6.57
N PRO A 408 36.25 -1.79 7.18
CA PRO A 408 36.17 -2.09 8.61
C PRO A 408 36.44 -0.85 9.47
N GLY A 409 35.68 -0.65 10.55
CA GLY A 409 35.86 0.44 11.52
C GLY A 409 34.96 1.67 11.29
N LEU A 410 34.10 1.65 10.28
CA LEU A 410 33.10 2.71 9.98
C LEU A 410 31.68 2.32 10.41
N GLU A 411 31.47 1.13 10.97
CA GLU A 411 30.16 0.56 11.24
C GLU A 411 29.30 1.48 12.12
N SER A 412 29.87 1.98 13.21
CA SER A 412 29.17 2.88 14.15
C SER A 412 28.78 4.23 13.54
N LEU A 413 29.60 4.77 12.61
CA LEU A 413 29.26 5.99 11.90
C LEU A 413 28.13 5.74 10.90
N LEU A 414 28.20 4.64 10.16
CA LEU A 414 27.19 4.25 9.16
C LEU A 414 25.84 3.94 9.82
N GLU A 415 25.85 3.25 10.96
CA GLU A 415 24.66 3.02 11.78
C GLU A 415 24.06 4.34 12.24
N ARG A 416 24.87 5.26 12.79
CA ARG A 416 24.37 6.56 13.25
C ARG A 416 23.79 7.43 12.12
N ILE A 417 24.39 7.39 10.92
CA ILE A 417 23.83 8.05 9.73
C ILE A 417 22.51 7.39 9.35
N SER A 418 22.43 6.06 9.35
CA SER A 418 21.20 5.32 9.03
C SER A 418 20.06 5.65 10.01
N GLU A 419 20.33 5.70 11.31
CA GLU A 419 19.37 6.01 12.37
C GLU A 419 18.80 7.44 12.25
N THR A 420 19.63 8.39 11.82
CA THR A 420 19.26 9.81 11.76
C THR A 420 18.71 10.24 10.39
N LEU A 421 19.00 9.50 9.33
CA LEU A 421 18.62 9.81 7.95
C LEU A 421 17.10 9.94 7.80
N THR A 422 16.31 8.99 8.31
CA THR A 422 14.85 9.02 8.15
C THR A 422 14.23 10.27 8.77
N ALA A 423 14.64 10.63 10.00
CA ALA A 423 14.15 11.84 10.67
C ALA A 423 14.57 13.13 9.95
N PHE A 424 15.79 13.18 9.41
CA PHE A 424 16.24 14.32 8.60
C PHE A 424 15.38 14.48 7.34
N ILE A 425 15.15 13.38 6.60
CA ILE A 425 14.39 13.39 5.34
C ILE A 425 12.92 13.72 5.57
N LEU A 426 12.27 13.14 6.59
CA LEU A 426 10.91 13.50 6.97
C LEU A 426 10.81 14.98 7.38
N GLY A 427 11.83 15.51 8.06
CA GLY A 427 11.92 16.94 8.35
C GLY A 427 11.96 17.81 7.10
N LEU A 428 12.70 17.42 6.07
CA LEU A 428 12.77 18.13 4.79
C LEU A 428 11.46 18.04 3.99
N LEU A 429 10.74 16.93 4.09
CA LEU A 429 9.46 16.74 3.40
C LEU A 429 8.32 17.49 4.08
N ALA A 430 8.38 17.69 5.40
CA ALA A 430 7.26 18.20 6.20
C ALA A 430 6.61 19.49 5.65
N PRO A 431 7.35 20.53 5.23
CA PRO A 431 6.73 21.75 4.70
C PRO A 431 5.96 21.53 3.39
N PHE A 432 6.32 20.53 2.59
CA PHE A 432 5.64 20.23 1.32
C PHE A 432 4.41 19.34 1.53
N ILE A 433 4.50 18.39 2.46
CA ILE A 433 3.50 17.33 2.62
C ILE A 433 2.37 17.70 3.59
N ARG A 434 2.64 18.47 4.66
CA ARG A 434 1.63 18.83 5.66
C ARG A 434 0.38 19.53 5.10
N PRO A 435 0.50 20.51 4.17
CA PRO A 435 -0.69 21.12 3.57
C PRO A 435 -1.58 20.10 2.84
N ILE A 436 -0.94 19.10 2.21
CA ILE A 436 -1.63 18.02 1.50
C ILE A 436 -2.37 17.12 2.50
N ILE A 437 -1.69 16.68 3.56
CA ILE A 437 -2.30 15.89 4.65
C ILE A 437 -3.54 16.60 5.18
N SER A 438 -3.45 17.90 5.50
CA SER A 438 -4.60 18.65 6.02
C SER A 438 -5.80 18.65 5.05
N GLN A 439 -5.55 18.71 3.74
CA GLN A 439 -6.61 18.64 2.74
C GLN A 439 -7.21 17.24 2.66
N VAL A 440 -6.35 16.21 2.60
CA VAL A 440 -6.76 14.81 2.52
C VAL A 440 -7.56 14.41 3.74
N SER A 441 -7.06 14.69 4.95
CA SER A 441 -7.78 14.42 6.19
C SER A 441 -9.13 15.15 6.25
N LYS A 442 -9.24 16.36 5.70
CA LYS A 442 -10.52 17.08 5.64
C LYS A 442 -11.51 16.40 4.69
N ALA A 443 -11.07 16.06 3.49
CA ALA A 443 -11.91 15.40 2.49
C ALA A 443 -12.36 14.00 2.94
N LEU A 444 -11.47 13.22 3.57
CA LEU A 444 -11.81 11.91 4.15
C LEU A 444 -12.85 12.04 5.28
N LYS A 445 -12.74 13.06 6.16
CA LYS A 445 -13.71 13.34 7.22
C LYS A 445 -15.07 13.79 6.70
N GLU A 446 -15.10 14.58 5.63
CA GLU A 446 -16.35 15.02 5.00
C GLU A 446 -17.03 13.84 4.27
N GLY A 447 -16.25 12.93 3.67
CA GLY A 447 -16.76 11.71 3.05
C GLY A 447 -17.36 10.70 4.04
N SER A 448 -16.86 10.66 5.29
CA SER A 448 -17.26 9.65 6.28
C SER A 448 -18.54 9.93 7.07
N ALA A 449 -19.03 11.17 7.08
CA ALA A 449 -20.22 11.54 7.84
C ALA A 449 -21.56 11.09 7.22
N GLY A 450 -21.57 10.51 6.01
CA GLY A 450 -22.78 10.39 5.19
C GLY A 450 -23.49 9.03 5.09
N LEU A 451 -22.98 7.92 5.64
CA LEU A 451 -23.34 6.58 5.12
C LEU A 451 -23.50 5.42 6.14
N ILE A 452 -23.91 5.69 7.38
CA ILE A 452 -23.94 4.64 8.43
C ILE A 452 -25.19 3.72 8.37
N GLU A 453 -26.34 4.16 7.81
CA GLU A 453 -27.59 3.39 7.90
C GLU A 453 -27.88 2.43 6.72
N THR A 454 -27.44 2.73 5.50
CA THR A 454 -27.67 1.86 4.31
C THR A 454 -26.73 0.65 4.31
N SER A 455 -25.58 0.77 4.97
CA SER A 455 -24.50 -0.23 5.08
C SER A 455 -24.94 -1.55 5.75
N ALA A 456 -25.58 -1.47 6.92
CA ALA A 456 -25.84 -2.66 7.74
C ALA A 456 -26.79 -3.67 7.09
N ASN A 457 -27.72 -3.20 6.26
CA ASN A 457 -28.69 -4.08 5.59
C ASN A 457 -28.08 -4.84 4.41
N GLN A 458 -27.15 -4.23 3.66
CA GLN A 458 -26.48 -4.88 2.51
C GLN A 458 -25.50 -5.95 2.98
N GLN A 459 -24.76 -5.69 4.07
CA GLN A 459 -23.82 -6.66 4.65
C GLN A 459 -24.48 -7.99 5.05
N LEU A 460 -25.75 -7.95 5.48
CA LEU A 460 -26.50 -9.13 5.91
C LEU A 460 -27.35 -9.77 4.79
N GLU A 461 -27.28 -9.25 3.56
CA GLU A 461 -28.06 -9.76 2.45
C GLU A 461 -27.85 -11.27 2.18
N PRO A 462 -26.61 -11.80 2.22
CA PRO A 462 -26.38 -13.24 2.04
C PRO A 462 -27.15 -14.14 3.03
N TRP A 463 -27.48 -13.63 4.23
CA TRP A 463 -28.21 -14.35 5.27
C TRP A 463 -29.74 -14.22 5.15
N THR A 464 -30.21 -13.17 4.48
CA THR A 464 -31.64 -12.80 4.48
C THR A 464 -32.31 -12.98 3.12
N ASN A 465 -31.52 -13.03 2.03
CA ASN A 465 -32.00 -13.24 0.67
C ASN A 465 -31.47 -14.57 0.11
N PRO A 466 -32.34 -15.59 -0.07
CA PRO A 466 -31.94 -16.89 -0.63
C PRO A 466 -31.33 -16.82 -2.04
N ARG A 467 -31.51 -15.72 -2.78
CA ARG A 467 -30.96 -15.52 -4.13
C ARG A 467 -29.77 -14.57 -4.17
N CYS A 468 -29.25 -14.12 -3.04
CA CYS A 468 -28.09 -13.22 -3.01
C CYS A 468 -26.82 -13.94 -3.47
N ASP A 469 -26.18 -13.43 -4.52
CA ASP A 469 -24.90 -13.89 -5.04
C ASP A 469 -23.88 -12.75 -5.16
N ASN A 470 -24.11 -11.66 -4.42
CA ASN A 470 -23.27 -10.46 -4.36
C ASN A 470 -23.05 -10.05 -2.89
N PRO A 471 -22.32 -10.85 -2.10
CA PRO A 471 -21.95 -10.45 -0.74
C PRO A 471 -21.12 -9.17 -0.77
N THR A 472 -21.06 -8.44 0.34
CA THR A 472 -20.15 -7.29 0.47
C THR A 472 -18.72 -7.75 0.72
N HIS A 473 -17.73 -6.96 0.29
CA HIS A 473 -16.32 -7.24 0.54
C HIS A 473 -16.05 -7.39 2.03
N SER A 474 -16.45 -6.42 2.86
CA SER A 474 -16.21 -6.41 4.31
C SER A 474 -16.67 -7.67 5.06
N MET A 475 -17.70 -8.38 4.56
CA MET A 475 -18.24 -9.58 5.21
C MET A 475 -17.63 -10.87 4.68
N LEU A 476 -17.16 -10.84 3.44
CA LEU A 476 -16.62 -12.01 2.77
C LEU A 476 -15.11 -12.14 2.99
N SER A 477 -14.40 -11.02 3.18
CA SER A 477 -12.95 -10.96 3.17
C SER A 477 -12.32 -11.76 4.33
N LYS A 478 -11.19 -12.42 4.03
CA LYS A 478 -10.37 -13.18 4.99
C LYS A 478 -9.01 -12.53 5.22
N ASP A 479 -8.83 -11.32 4.73
CA ASP A 479 -7.65 -10.50 4.91
C ASP A 479 -7.48 -10.14 6.41
N HIS A 480 -8.52 -9.75 7.14
CA HIS A 480 -8.27 -9.41 8.54
C HIS A 480 -7.82 -10.64 9.37
N PHE A 481 -6.66 -10.56 10.03
CA PHE A 481 -6.03 -11.66 10.80
C PHE A 481 -6.85 -12.20 11.99
N THR A 482 -7.89 -11.47 12.40
CA THR A 482 -8.88 -11.96 13.38
C THR A 482 -9.85 -12.96 12.75
N ASN A 483 -9.96 -12.98 11.42
CA ASN A 483 -10.71 -14.00 10.70
C ASN A 483 -9.97 -15.33 10.79
N ILE A 484 -10.67 -16.35 11.30
CA ILE A 484 -10.10 -17.70 11.48
C ILE A 484 -9.62 -18.33 10.16
N LEU A 485 -10.22 -17.93 9.03
CA LEU A 485 -9.87 -18.43 7.70
C LEU A 485 -8.68 -17.70 7.08
N ASN A 486 -8.15 -16.64 7.70
CA ASN A 486 -6.97 -15.90 7.23
C ASN A 486 -5.78 -16.83 6.94
N SER A 487 -5.45 -17.69 7.90
CA SER A 487 -4.37 -18.66 7.75
C SER A 487 -4.58 -19.68 6.63
N CYS A 488 -5.84 -20.00 6.32
CA CYS A 488 -6.20 -20.91 5.23
C CYS A 488 -6.02 -20.21 3.88
N ALA A 489 -6.59 -19.01 3.74
CA ALA A 489 -6.46 -18.18 2.54
C ALA A 489 -4.98 -17.90 2.23
N GLY A 490 -4.19 -17.45 3.21
CA GLY A 490 -2.76 -17.19 3.02
C GLY A 490 -1.96 -18.40 2.53
N ARG A 491 -2.26 -19.62 3.01
CA ARG A 491 -1.61 -20.86 2.53
C ARG A 491 -2.02 -21.23 1.11
N VAL A 492 -3.28 -21.01 0.76
CA VAL A 492 -3.76 -21.19 -0.61
C VAL A 492 -3.05 -20.19 -1.53
N ALA A 493 -3.04 -18.90 -1.18
CA ALA A 493 -2.36 -17.85 -1.93
C ALA A 493 -0.86 -18.14 -2.10
N ALA A 494 -0.16 -18.56 -1.04
CA ALA A 494 1.24 -18.99 -1.10
C ALA A 494 1.46 -20.16 -2.07
N THR A 495 0.56 -21.16 -2.05
CA THR A 495 0.62 -22.30 -2.98
C THR A 495 0.37 -21.86 -4.42
N VAL A 496 -0.58 -20.94 -4.63
CA VAL A 496 -0.87 -20.33 -5.93
C VAL A 496 0.35 -19.59 -6.45
N LEU A 497 0.97 -18.72 -5.63
CA LEU A 497 2.21 -18.01 -5.97
C LEU A 497 3.29 -18.99 -6.40
N GLN A 498 3.54 -20.05 -5.61
CA GLN A 498 4.55 -21.06 -5.95
C GLN A 498 4.30 -21.76 -7.28
N TYR A 499 3.03 -21.87 -7.70
CA TYR A 499 2.64 -22.50 -8.95
C TYR A 499 2.71 -21.54 -10.15
N VAL A 500 2.33 -20.28 -9.97
CA VAL A 500 2.20 -19.33 -11.10
C VAL A 500 3.45 -18.52 -11.38
N VAL A 501 4.38 -18.40 -10.42
CA VAL A 501 5.64 -17.69 -10.64
C VAL A 501 6.49 -18.50 -11.65
N PRO A 502 6.81 -17.92 -12.82
CA PRO A 502 7.35 -18.64 -13.98
C PRO A 502 8.84 -18.99 -13.91
#